data_AF-A0AA88XX96-F1
#
_entry.id   AF-A0AA88XX96-F1
#
_cell.length_a   1.000
_cell.length_b   1.000
_cell.length_c   1.000
_cell.angle_alpha   90.00
_cell.angle_beta   90.00
_cell.angle_gamma   90.00
#
_symmetry.space_group_name_H-M   'P 1'
#
loop_
_entity.id
_entity.type
_entity.pdbx_description
1 polymer ?
#
loop_
_entity_poly.entity_id
_entity_poly.type
_entity_poly.pdbx_seq_one_letter_code
_entity_poly.pdbx_strand_id
1 'polypeptide(L)'
;MYSSFRESSDNFTNSTQLPPPDEDAAVGLVQHLNKEELQNLLDNNDKLEELLNDLQQVKSLQTNREMMLAQNKSMADFSLSLQPRLDELKREVGTAYEEANTLKVKLATDKSKLDDKMQCQSLDTVLALLQTETAASEELTEQLADKFCDNEINLENFLENYIPQRKVAHLRQIKVQKLTELVRNPSRAQAGGGYVNGPTSTPYPANMSMPQPFGYGNR
;
A
#
# COMPACT_ATOMS: atom_id res chain seq x y z
N MET A 1 25.53 1.12 6.83
CA MET A 1 25.39 0.39 5.54
C MET A 1 25.60 1.30 4.33
N TYR A 2 25.11 2.55 4.31
CA TYR A 2 25.46 3.51 3.25
C TYR A 2 26.92 4.04 3.31
N SER A 3 27.53 4.04 4.50
CA SER A 3 28.90 4.52 4.72
C SER A 3 29.95 3.68 3.99
N SER A 4 29.78 2.36 3.99
CA SER A 4 30.70 1.39 3.38
C SER A 4 30.68 1.42 1.84
N PHE A 5 29.55 1.84 1.26
CA PHE A 5 29.39 1.99 -0.19
C PHE A 5 30.04 3.29 -0.69
N ARG A 6 29.99 4.36 0.14
CA ARG A 6 30.62 5.64 -0.17
C ARG A 6 32.15 5.59 -0.08
N GLU A 7 32.70 4.93 0.94
CA GLU A 7 34.15 4.73 1.07
C GLU A 7 34.76 3.86 -0.05
N SER A 8 33.98 2.95 -0.64
CA SER A 8 34.42 2.16 -1.81
C SER A 8 34.41 2.96 -3.12
N SER A 9 33.59 4.01 -3.21
CA SER A 9 33.47 4.86 -4.40
C SER A 9 34.64 5.85 -4.48
N ASP A 10 35.10 6.36 -3.33
CA ASP A 10 36.18 7.34 -3.24
C ASP A 10 37.58 6.72 -3.52
N ASN A 11 37.73 5.39 -3.44
CA ASN A 11 38.97 4.69 -3.83
C ASN A 11 39.09 4.41 -5.34
N PHE A 12 37.98 4.49 -6.09
CA PHE A 12 37.97 4.13 -7.51
C PHE A 12 38.54 5.24 -8.41
N THR A 13 38.61 6.49 -7.92
CA THR A 13 39.04 7.65 -8.71
C THR A 13 40.50 8.03 -8.53
N ASN A 14 41.16 7.54 -7.46
CA ASN A 14 42.55 7.90 -7.15
C ASN A 14 43.60 6.87 -7.63
N SER A 15 43.17 5.66 -8.00
CA SER A 15 44.08 4.53 -8.28
C SER A 15 44.33 4.24 -9.77
N THR A 16 43.78 5.04 -10.69
CA THR A 16 43.95 4.83 -12.15
C THR A 16 45.26 5.45 -12.69
N GLN A 17 45.97 6.25 -11.90
CA GLN A 17 47.26 6.77 -12.30
C GLN A 17 48.34 5.73 -11.99
N LEU A 18 48.83 5.04 -13.02
CA LEU A 18 50.03 4.21 -12.89
C LEU A 18 51.18 5.10 -12.36
N PRO A 19 51.90 4.66 -11.31
CA PRO A 19 53.08 5.38 -10.85
C PRO A 19 54.08 5.53 -12.00
N PRO A 20 54.81 6.66 -12.10
CA PRO A 20 55.80 6.86 -13.16
C PRO A 20 56.85 5.73 -13.13
N PRO A 21 57.37 5.29 -14.29
CA PRO A 21 58.32 4.18 -14.36
C PRO A 21 59.59 4.49 -13.55
N ASP A 22 60.04 3.50 -12.77
CA ASP A 22 61.28 3.59 -11.98
C ASP A 22 62.48 3.30 -12.88
N GLU A 23 62.92 4.34 -13.60
CA GLU A 23 64.02 4.27 -14.57
C GLU A 23 65.37 3.93 -13.91
N ASP A 24 65.60 4.34 -12.66
CA ASP A 24 66.86 4.10 -11.94
C ASP A 24 67.00 2.62 -11.55
N ALA A 25 65.90 2.00 -11.09
CA ALA A 25 65.86 0.57 -10.83
C ALA A 25 66.04 -0.27 -12.11
N ALA A 26 65.46 0.16 -13.23
CA ALA A 26 65.61 -0.49 -14.53
C ALA A 26 67.05 -0.40 -15.06
N VAL A 27 67.70 0.76 -14.92
CA VAL A 27 69.11 0.92 -15.29
C VAL A 27 70.02 0.09 -14.38
N GLY A 28 69.75 0.02 -13.08
CA GLY A 28 70.51 -0.80 -12.13
C GLY A 28 70.52 -2.31 -12.47
N LEU A 29 69.40 -2.83 -13.00
CA LEU A 29 69.30 -4.23 -13.45
C LEU A 29 70.13 -4.52 -14.71
N VAL A 30 70.44 -3.51 -15.51
CA VAL A 30 71.10 -3.66 -16.81
C VAL A 30 72.58 -3.22 -16.76
N GLN A 31 72.96 -2.40 -15.77
CA GLN A 31 74.27 -1.76 -15.64
C GLN A 31 75.46 -2.74 -15.51
N HIS A 32 75.22 -3.95 -15.00
CA HIS A 32 76.28 -4.94 -14.76
C HIS A 32 76.48 -5.91 -15.93
N LEU A 33 75.71 -5.78 -17.01
CA LEU A 33 75.74 -6.67 -18.17
C LEU A 33 76.75 -6.19 -19.22
N ASN A 34 77.40 -7.14 -19.89
CA ASN A 34 78.37 -6.86 -20.95
C ASN A 34 77.68 -6.63 -22.32
N LYS A 35 78.43 -6.16 -23.32
CA LYS A 35 77.89 -5.85 -24.66
C LYS A 35 77.18 -7.03 -25.33
N GLU A 36 77.70 -8.25 -25.18
CA GLU A 36 77.14 -9.45 -25.78
C GLU A 36 75.84 -9.88 -25.08
N GLU A 37 75.76 -9.70 -23.77
CA GLU A 37 74.58 -9.94 -22.94
C GLU A 37 73.48 -8.91 -23.19
N LEU A 38 73.84 -7.64 -23.34
CA LEU A 38 72.92 -6.56 -23.71
C LEU A 38 72.34 -6.77 -25.12
N GLN A 39 73.18 -7.20 -26.07
CA GLN A 39 72.72 -7.54 -27.41
C GLN A 39 71.78 -8.74 -27.39
N ASN A 40 72.09 -9.76 -26.58
CA ASN A 40 71.22 -10.94 -26.39
C ASN A 40 69.89 -10.58 -25.73
N LEU A 41 69.86 -9.63 -24.79
CA LEU A 41 68.62 -9.11 -24.22
C LEU A 41 67.79 -8.31 -25.22
N LEU A 42 68.44 -7.53 -26.09
CA LEU A 42 67.77 -6.78 -27.14
C LEU A 42 67.18 -7.71 -28.22
N ASP A 43 67.89 -8.81 -28.53
CA ASP A 43 67.50 -9.77 -29.55
C ASP A 43 66.50 -10.83 -29.03
N ASN A 44 66.30 -10.93 -27.71
CA ASN A 44 65.40 -11.89 -27.07
C ASN A 44 64.38 -11.22 -26.12
N ASN A 45 63.19 -10.98 -26.65
CA ASN A 45 62.08 -10.35 -25.92
C ASN A 45 61.65 -11.13 -24.66
N ASP A 46 61.76 -12.46 -24.65
CA ASP A 46 61.33 -13.27 -23.50
C ASP A 46 62.24 -13.02 -22.28
N LYS A 47 63.54 -12.87 -22.51
CA LYS A 47 64.52 -12.53 -21.46
C LYS A 47 64.36 -11.09 -20.96
N LEU A 48 64.02 -10.18 -21.88
CA LEU A 48 63.70 -8.80 -21.53
C LEU A 48 62.43 -8.75 -20.66
N GLU A 49 61.40 -9.53 -20.99
CA GLU A 49 60.18 -9.65 -20.20
C GLU A 49 60.43 -10.29 -18.83
N GLU A 50 61.34 -11.28 -18.73
CA GLU A 50 61.78 -11.85 -17.46
C GLU A 50 62.45 -10.80 -16.56
N LEU A 51 63.37 -10.00 -17.11
CA LEU A 51 64.03 -8.90 -16.39
C LEU A 51 63.04 -7.80 -15.98
N LEU A 52 62.06 -7.51 -16.84
CA LEU A 52 61.00 -6.55 -16.57
C LEU A 52 60.09 -7.05 -15.44
N ASN A 53 59.74 -8.33 -15.43
CA ASN A 53 58.97 -8.97 -14.35
C ASN A 53 59.75 -8.97 -13.04
N ASP A 54 61.08 -8.86 -13.08
CA ASP A 54 61.90 -8.77 -11.88
C ASP A 54 61.92 -7.40 -11.21
N LEU A 55 61.55 -6.34 -11.92
CA LEU A 55 61.39 -5.00 -11.36
C LEU A 55 60.39 -5.00 -10.20
N GLN A 56 60.79 -4.41 -9.09
CA GLN A 56 59.93 -4.25 -7.90
C GLN A 56 58.64 -3.49 -8.23
N GLN A 57 58.71 -2.51 -9.13
CA GLN A 57 57.54 -1.79 -9.62
C GLN A 57 56.53 -2.73 -10.30
N VAL A 58 56.99 -3.62 -11.20
CA VAL A 58 56.12 -4.56 -11.92
C VAL A 58 55.52 -5.60 -10.97
N LYS A 59 56.31 -6.16 -10.06
CA LYS A 59 55.84 -7.07 -8.99
C LYS A 59 54.77 -6.42 -8.11
N SER A 60 54.97 -5.15 -7.74
CA SER A 60 54.01 -4.39 -6.92
C SER A 60 52.70 -4.14 -7.68
N LEU A 61 52.77 -3.80 -8.97
CA LEU A 61 51.61 -3.60 -9.82
C LEU A 61 50.82 -4.89 -10.04
N GLN A 62 51.51 -6.02 -10.23
CA GLN A 62 50.86 -7.32 -10.33
C GLN A 62 50.16 -7.70 -9.01
N THR A 63 50.82 -7.50 -7.88
CA THR A 63 50.22 -7.75 -6.56
C THR A 63 48.99 -6.86 -6.32
N ASN A 64 49.08 -5.57 -6.66
CA ASN A 64 47.95 -4.65 -6.56
C ASN A 64 46.80 -5.06 -7.49
N ARG A 65 47.10 -5.48 -8.72
CA ARG A 65 46.09 -6.01 -9.66
C ARG A 65 45.38 -7.23 -9.09
N GLU A 66 46.13 -8.19 -8.56
CA GLU A 66 45.56 -9.40 -7.93
C GLU A 66 44.71 -9.05 -6.71
N MET A 67 45.18 -8.13 -5.86
CA MET A 67 44.41 -7.61 -4.72
C MET A 67 43.10 -6.96 -5.15
N MET A 68 43.13 -6.11 -6.18
CA MET A 68 41.93 -5.44 -6.71
C MET A 68 40.97 -6.43 -7.36
N LEU A 69 41.47 -7.42 -8.09
CA LEU A 69 40.64 -8.49 -8.65
C LEU A 69 39.97 -9.33 -7.55
N ALA A 70 40.73 -9.69 -6.51
CA ALA A 70 40.18 -10.41 -5.35
C ALA A 70 39.13 -9.58 -4.61
N GLN A 71 39.36 -8.28 -4.42
CA GLN A 71 38.42 -7.37 -3.80
C GLN A 71 37.15 -7.21 -4.64
N ASN A 72 37.28 -6.95 -5.94
CA ASN A 72 36.15 -6.82 -6.85
C ASN A 72 35.33 -8.12 -6.88
N LYS A 73 35.99 -9.28 -6.96
CA LYS A 73 35.34 -10.59 -6.91
C LYS A 73 34.57 -10.77 -5.59
N SER A 74 35.20 -10.48 -4.45
CA SER A 74 34.53 -10.59 -3.15
C SER A 74 33.32 -9.65 -3.04
N MET A 75 33.42 -8.44 -3.58
CA MET A 75 32.29 -7.50 -3.63
C MET A 75 31.17 -8.00 -4.55
N ALA A 76 31.50 -8.54 -5.72
CA ALA A 76 30.54 -9.11 -6.64
C ALA A 76 29.83 -10.33 -6.02
N ASP A 77 30.58 -11.24 -5.41
CA ASP A 77 30.07 -12.42 -4.71
C ASP A 77 29.13 -12.01 -3.56
N PHE A 78 29.51 -11.00 -2.77
CA PHE A 78 28.65 -10.46 -1.72
C PHE A 78 27.38 -9.82 -2.30
N SER A 79 27.50 -9.03 -3.36
CA SER A 79 26.36 -8.38 -4.02
C SER A 79 25.38 -9.42 -4.59
N LEU A 80 25.90 -10.49 -5.21
CA LEU A 80 25.11 -11.63 -5.69
C LEU A 80 24.47 -12.39 -4.54
N SER A 81 25.14 -12.53 -3.40
CA SER A 81 24.57 -13.21 -2.22
C SER A 81 23.39 -12.45 -1.60
N LEU A 82 23.35 -11.12 -1.76
CA LEU A 82 22.26 -10.27 -1.25
C LEU A 82 21.04 -10.24 -2.17
N GLN A 83 21.24 -10.42 -3.47
CA GLN A 83 20.18 -10.42 -4.47
C GLN A 83 18.99 -11.34 -4.13
N PRO A 84 19.16 -12.63 -3.75
CA PRO A 84 18.02 -13.49 -3.45
C PRO A 84 17.20 -12.99 -2.25
N ARG A 85 17.87 -12.44 -1.22
CA ARG A 85 17.19 -11.87 -0.05
C ARG A 85 16.39 -10.62 -0.43
N LEU A 86 16.95 -9.78 -1.31
CA LEU A 86 16.31 -8.58 -1.79
C LEU A 86 15.08 -8.92 -2.64
N ASP A 87 15.20 -9.90 -3.54
CA ASP A 87 14.11 -10.36 -4.39
C ASP A 87 12.99 -11.02 -3.57
N GLU A 88 13.34 -11.80 -2.55
CA GLU A 88 12.36 -12.37 -1.63
C GLU A 88 11.61 -11.29 -0.85
N LEU A 89 12.32 -10.28 -0.33
CA LEU A 89 11.67 -9.19 0.41
C LEU A 89 10.78 -8.34 -0.51
N LYS A 90 11.20 -8.11 -1.76
CA LYS A 90 10.35 -7.46 -2.78
C LYS A 90 9.09 -8.27 -3.05
N ARG A 91 9.22 -9.59 -3.16
CA ARG A 91 8.09 -10.50 -3.37
C ARG A 91 7.12 -10.44 -2.19
N GLU A 92 7.64 -10.53 -0.96
CA GLU A 92 6.83 -10.46 0.27
C GLU A 92 6.06 -9.13 0.37
N VAL A 93 6.74 -8.01 0.11
CA VAL A 93 6.10 -6.69 0.07
C VAL A 93 5.05 -6.61 -1.04
N GLY A 94 5.34 -7.15 -2.22
CA GLY A 94 4.40 -7.23 -3.33
C GLY A 94 3.15 -8.01 -2.96
N THR A 95 3.31 -9.21 -2.39
CA THR A 95 2.17 -10.05 -1.96
C THR A 95 1.37 -9.40 -0.85
N ALA A 96 2.02 -8.81 0.15
CA ALA A 96 1.34 -8.13 1.25
C ALA A 96 0.57 -6.88 0.75
N TYR A 97 1.13 -6.16 -0.23
CA TYR A 97 0.46 -5.03 -0.86
C TYR A 97 -0.77 -5.48 -1.66
N GLU A 98 -0.66 -6.55 -2.44
CA GLU A 98 -1.79 -7.13 -3.16
C GLU A 98 -2.89 -7.58 -2.21
N GLU A 99 -2.56 -8.32 -1.15
CA GLU A 99 -3.50 -8.74 -0.11
C GLU A 99 -4.20 -7.54 0.54
N ALA A 100 -3.44 -6.53 0.96
CA ALA A 100 -3.98 -5.30 1.53
C ALA A 100 -4.91 -4.58 0.55
N ASN A 101 -4.58 -4.54 -0.74
CA ASN A 101 -5.43 -3.95 -1.76
C ASN A 101 -6.72 -4.76 -1.97
N THR A 102 -6.65 -6.09 -1.99
CA THR A 102 -7.86 -6.94 -2.07
C THR A 102 -8.77 -6.73 -0.86
N LEU A 103 -8.21 -6.65 0.35
CA LEU A 103 -8.96 -6.37 1.57
C LEU A 103 -9.57 -4.97 1.55
N LYS A 104 -8.85 -3.97 1.06
CA LYS A 104 -9.37 -2.61 0.88
C LYS A 104 -10.56 -2.57 -0.07
N VAL A 105 -10.48 -3.27 -1.21
CA VAL A 105 -11.59 -3.37 -2.17
C VAL A 105 -12.78 -4.08 -1.54
N LYS A 106 -12.57 -5.21 -0.86
CA LYS A 106 -13.63 -5.92 -0.12
C LYS A 106 -14.30 -5.02 0.90
N LEU A 107 -13.52 -4.33 1.73
CA LEU A 107 -14.03 -3.38 2.73
C LEU A 107 -14.85 -2.27 2.08
N ALA A 108 -14.39 -1.69 0.97
CA ALA A 108 -15.13 -0.67 0.24
C ALA A 108 -16.47 -1.21 -0.30
N THR A 109 -16.49 -2.43 -0.84
CA THR A 109 -17.73 -3.06 -1.31
C THR A 109 -18.70 -3.36 -0.19
N ASP A 110 -18.22 -3.86 0.95
CA ASP A 110 -19.08 -4.18 2.09
C ASP A 110 -19.58 -2.92 2.79
N LYS A 111 -18.76 -1.85 2.83
CA LYS A 111 -19.20 -0.53 3.27
C LYS A 111 -20.30 0.03 2.36
N SER A 112 -20.16 -0.06 1.04
CA SER A 112 -21.21 0.37 0.11
C SER A 112 -22.53 -0.37 0.35
N LYS A 113 -22.48 -1.71 0.47
CA LYS A 113 -23.68 -2.52 0.77
C LYS A 113 -24.31 -2.16 2.11
N LEU A 114 -23.49 -1.82 3.10
CA LEU A 114 -23.99 -1.40 4.41
C LEU A 114 -24.66 -0.03 4.31
N ASP A 115 -24.01 0.93 3.64
CA ASP A 115 -24.54 2.28 3.43
C ASP A 115 -25.89 2.21 2.65
N ASP A 116 -26.00 1.37 1.62
CA ASP A 116 -27.26 1.15 0.87
C ASP A 116 -28.39 0.61 1.77
N LYS A 117 -28.08 -0.37 2.64
CA LYS A 117 -29.03 -0.91 3.61
C LYS A 117 -29.42 0.13 4.65
N MET A 118 -28.46 0.91 5.13
CA MET A 118 -28.70 2.00 6.08
C MET A 118 -29.55 3.11 5.47
N GLN A 119 -29.41 3.39 4.18
CA GLN A 119 -30.26 4.35 3.48
C GLN A 119 -31.71 3.85 3.34
N CYS A 120 -31.90 2.57 2.96
CA CYS A 120 -33.21 1.93 2.93
C CYS A 120 -33.86 1.85 4.32
N GLN A 121 -33.06 1.65 5.35
CA GLN A 121 -33.51 1.58 6.75
C GLN A 121 -33.42 2.91 7.49
N SER A 122 -33.15 4.02 6.78
CA SER A 122 -33.04 5.31 7.45
C SER A 122 -34.39 5.63 8.11
N LEU A 123 -34.32 6.13 9.34
CA LEU A 123 -35.52 6.37 10.14
C LEU A 123 -36.44 7.39 9.45
N ASP A 124 -35.84 8.33 8.71
CA ASP A 124 -36.52 9.29 7.85
C ASP A 124 -37.24 8.62 6.67
N THR A 125 -36.59 7.68 5.96
CA THR A 125 -37.24 6.90 4.87
C THR A 125 -38.44 6.13 5.40
N VAL A 126 -38.28 5.45 6.55
CA VAL A 126 -39.36 4.69 7.19
C VAL A 126 -40.50 5.61 7.64
N LEU A 127 -40.18 6.78 8.18
CA LEU A 127 -41.17 7.77 8.59
C LEU A 127 -41.98 8.29 7.40
N ALA A 128 -41.32 8.64 6.30
CA ALA A 128 -41.97 9.11 5.08
C ALA A 128 -42.93 8.04 4.52
N LEU A 129 -42.48 6.78 4.42
CA LEU A 129 -43.33 5.67 3.98
C LEU A 129 -44.54 5.47 4.89
N LEU A 130 -44.33 5.52 6.21
CA LEU A 130 -45.42 5.37 7.18
C LEU A 130 -46.43 6.53 7.10
N GLN A 131 -45.97 7.76 6.83
CA GLN A 131 -46.85 8.91 6.62
C GLN A 131 -47.73 8.72 5.37
N THR A 132 -47.14 8.28 4.25
CA THR A 132 -47.89 7.96 3.02
C THR A 132 -48.95 6.89 3.28
N GLU A 133 -48.57 5.81 3.96
CA GLU A 133 -49.49 4.71 4.33
C GLU A 133 -50.58 5.13 5.33
N THR A 134 -50.30 6.12 6.17
CA THR A 134 -51.29 6.69 7.09
C THR A 134 -52.31 7.52 6.31
N ALA A 135 -51.85 8.40 5.43
CA ALA A 135 -52.71 9.21 4.57
C ALA A 135 -53.62 8.34 3.69
N ALA A 136 -53.08 7.28 3.07
CA ALA A 136 -53.86 6.33 2.28
C ALA A 136 -54.94 5.62 3.12
N SER A 137 -54.64 5.28 4.39
CA SER A 137 -55.64 4.67 5.28
C SER A 137 -56.72 5.67 5.72
N GLU A 138 -56.35 6.93 5.95
CA GLU A 138 -57.30 8.00 6.27
C GLU A 138 -58.26 8.23 5.09
N GLU A 139 -57.73 8.33 3.87
CA GLU A 139 -58.50 8.47 2.64
C GLU A 139 -59.49 7.31 2.45
N LEU A 140 -59.07 6.05 2.64
CA LEU A 140 -59.97 4.90 2.57
C LEU A 140 -61.12 4.98 3.57
N THR A 141 -60.85 5.46 4.79
CA THR A 141 -61.91 5.64 5.79
C THR A 141 -62.86 6.79 5.43
N GLU A 142 -62.36 7.85 4.80
CA GLU A 142 -63.16 8.98 4.32
C GLU A 142 -64.05 8.54 3.15
N GLN A 143 -63.50 7.80 2.18
CA GLN A 143 -64.28 7.20 1.08
C GLN A 143 -65.40 6.27 1.59
N LEU A 144 -65.16 5.49 2.66
CA LEU A 144 -66.20 4.67 3.28
C LEU A 144 -67.29 5.52 3.96
N ALA A 145 -66.91 6.66 4.57
CA ALA A 145 -67.86 7.58 5.17
C ALA A 145 -68.72 8.28 4.11
N ASP A 146 -68.11 8.72 3.00
CA ASP A 146 -68.81 9.34 1.88
C ASP A 146 -69.84 8.39 1.25
N LYS A 147 -69.44 7.15 0.96
CA LYS A 147 -70.34 6.10 0.45
C LYS A 147 -71.54 5.85 1.35
N PHE A 148 -71.35 5.95 2.67
CA PHE A 148 -72.45 5.83 3.62
C PHE A 148 -73.38 7.04 3.57
N CYS A 149 -72.83 8.27 3.48
CA CYS A 149 -73.63 9.50 3.35
C CYS A 149 -74.44 9.55 2.05
N ASP A 150 -73.88 8.99 0.98
CA ASP A 150 -74.53 8.86 -0.33
C ASP A 150 -75.54 7.71 -0.39
N ASN A 151 -75.72 6.96 0.71
CA ASN A 151 -76.56 5.77 0.82
C ASN A 151 -76.17 4.61 -0.13
N GLU A 152 -74.90 4.56 -0.58
CA GLU A 152 -74.39 3.45 -1.41
C GLU A 152 -74.18 2.16 -0.61
N ILE A 153 -73.94 2.29 0.69
CA ILE A 153 -73.75 1.17 1.64
C ILE A 153 -74.70 1.28 2.82
N ASN A 154 -75.15 0.14 3.34
CA ASN A 154 -76.02 0.10 4.52
C ASN A 154 -75.22 0.24 5.83
N LEU A 155 -75.93 0.50 6.93
CA LEU A 155 -75.31 0.73 8.24
C LEU A 155 -74.47 -0.47 8.72
N GLU A 156 -74.96 -1.69 8.55
CA GLU A 156 -74.28 -2.90 9.02
C GLU A 156 -72.93 -3.08 8.31
N ASN A 157 -72.91 -2.95 6.97
CA ASN A 157 -71.70 -3.03 6.16
C ASN A 157 -70.74 -1.86 6.44
N PHE A 158 -71.26 -0.67 6.70
CA PHE A 158 -70.45 0.48 7.08
C PHE A 158 -69.73 0.20 8.41
N LEU A 159 -70.43 -0.24 9.45
CA LEU A 159 -69.82 -0.50 10.75
C LEU A 159 -68.78 -1.64 10.70
N GLU A 160 -69.09 -2.71 9.95
CA GLU A 160 -68.19 -3.86 9.80
C GLU A 160 -66.85 -3.47 9.15
N ASN A 161 -66.86 -2.54 8.18
CA ASN A 161 -65.66 -2.15 7.43
C ASN A 161 -64.97 -0.88 7.99
N TYR A 162 -65.73 0.11 8.44
CA TYR A 162 -65.21 1.40 8.87
C TYR A 162 -64.46 1.31 10.20
N ILE A 163 -65.02 0.65 11.21
CA ILE A 163 -64.40 0.54 12.53
C ILE A 163 -62.99 -0.08 12.47
N PRO A 164 -62.77 -1.25 11.83
CA PRO A 164 -61.43 -1.83 11.76
C PRO A 164 -60.46 -0.96 10.95
N GLN A 165 -60.88 -0.37 9.83
CA GLN A 165 -60.01 0.49 9.04
C GLN A 165 -59.66 1.79 9.78
N ARG A 166 -60.61 2.40 10.47
CA ARG A 166 -60.39 3.60 11.29
C ARG A 166 -59.45 3.33 12.46
N LYS A 167 -59.56 2.15 13.08
CA LYS A 167 -58.62 1.69 14.09
C LYS A 167 -57.19 1.59 13.54
N VAL A 168 -57.02 1.03 12.34
CA VAL A 168 -55.71 0.94 11.68
C VAL A 168 -55.14 2.32 11.38
N ALA A 169 -55.95 3.23 10.83
CA ALA A 169 -55.54 4.61 10.55
C ALA A 169 -55.02 5.32 11.81
N HIS A 170 -55.79 5.30 12.91
CA HIS A 170 -55.37 5.89 14.18
C HIS A 170 -54.10 5.25 14.77
N LEU A 171 -53.96 3.92 14.67
CA LEU A 171 -52.75 3.23 15.11
C LEU A 171 -51.53 3.67 14.30
N ARG A 172 -51.66 3.81 12.97
CA ARG A 172 -50.58 4.31 12.11
C ARG A 172 -50.24 5.76 12.43
N GLN A 173 -51.23 6.62 12.66
CA GLN A 173 -51.05 8.01 13.07
C GLN A 173 -50.25 8.14 14.38
N ILE A 174 -50.58 7.34 15.40
CA ILE A 174 -49.81 7.30 16.66
C ILE A 174 -48.38 6.82 16.41
N LYS A 175 -48.18 5.80 15.57
CA LYS A 175 -46.85 5.32 15.20
C LYS A 175 -46.02 6.40 14.49
N VAL A 176 -46.63 7.17 13.58
CA VAL A 176 -45.97 8.34 12.94
C VAL A 176 -45.53 9.35 13.99
N GLN A 177 -46.41 9.72 14.94
CA GLN A 177 -46.07 10.67 16.00
C GLN A 177 -44.88 10.17 16.84
N LYS A 178 -44.90 8.90 17.25
CA LYS A 178 -43.81 8.29 18.02
C LYS A 178 -42.51 8.18 17.24
N LEU A 179 -42.58 7.79 15.97
CA LEU A 179 -41.41 7.73 15.11
C LEU A 179 -40.82 9.12 14.85
N THR A 180 -41.67 10.13 14.67
CA THR A 180 -41.25 11.55 14.54
C THR A 180 -40.55 12.05 15.80
N GLU A 181 -41.08 11.71 16.99
CA GLU A 181 -40.43 12.02 18.28
C GLU A 181 -39.02 11.38 18.36
N LEU A 182 -38.86 10.14 17.88
CA LEU A 182 -37.58 9.41 17.87
C LEU A 182 -36.57 10.00 16.87
N VAL A 183 -37.01 10.34 15.65
CA VAL A 183 -36.17 11.03 14.64
C VAL A 183 -35.68 12.38 15.18
N ARG A 184 -36.57 13.14 15.83
CA ARG A 184 -36.25 14.49 16.34
C ARG A 184 -35.35 14.46 17.59
N ASN A 185 -35.44 13.41 18.42
CA ASN A 185 -34.70 13.26 19.68
C ASN A 185 -34.07 11.85 19.82
N PRO A 186 -32.98 11.54 19.09
CA PRO A 186 -32.35 10.23 19.13
C PRO A 186 -31.82 9.85 20.54
N SER A 187 -31.47 10.83 21.38
CA SER A 187 -30.98 10.62 22.75
C SER A 187 -32.02 10.03 23.71
N ARG A 188 -33.32 10.16 23.42
CA ARG A 188 -34.40 9.64 24.29
C ARG A 188 -34.68 8.15 24.07
N ALA A 189 -34.31 7.60 22.91
CA ALA A 189 -34.40 6.17 22.60
C ALA A 189 -33.43 5.32 23.44
N GLN A 190 -32.33 5.92 23.91
CA GLN A 190 -31.27 5.23 24.65
C GLN A 190 -31.56 5.09 26.15
N ALA A 191 -32.57 5.79 26.68
CA ALA A 191 -32.91 5.80 28.10
C ALA A 191 -33.90 4.70 28.54
N GLY A 192 -34.44 3.90 27.60
CA GLY A 192 -35.52 2.94 27.85
C GLY A 192 -35.17 1.46 27.64
N GLY A 193 -33.94 1.12 27.29
CA GLY A 193 -33.53 -0.26 27.01
C GLY A 193 -32.09 -0.49 27.43
N GLY A 194 -31.90 -1.11 28.60
CA GLY A 194 -30.61 -1.69 28.95
C GLY A 194 -30.21 -2.76 27.93
N TYR A 195 -28.89 -2.95 27.81
CA TYR A 195 -28.19 -3.90 26.95
C TYR A 195 -27.99 -3.48 25.50
N VAL A 196 -26.93 -2.69 25.26
CA VAL A 196 -25.86 -3.06 24.32
C VAL A 196 -24.60 -2.25 24.62
N ASN A 197 -23.59 -2.92 25.19
CA ASN A 197 -22.20 -2.50 25.09
C ASN A 197 -21.79 -2.63 23.61
N GLY A 198 -21.86 -1.54 22.86
CA GLY A 198 -21.12 -1.42 21.60
C GLY A 198 -19.66 -1.10 21.94
N PRO A 199 -18.66 -1.77 21.34
CA PRO A 199 -17.28 -1.37 21.53
C PRO A 199 -17.10 0.02 20.90
N THR A 200 -16.87 1.00 21.77
CA THR A 200 -16.38 2.32 21.46
C THR A 200 -14.99 2.23 20.85
N SER A 201 -14.73 3.09 19.87
CA SER A 201 -13.43 3.37 19.25
C SER A 201 -12.68 2.19 18.65
N THR A 202 -12.86 1.96 17.34
CA THR A 202 -11.75 1.46 16.53
C THR A 202 -10.73 2.60 16.38
N PRO A 203 -9.47 2.44 16.83
CA PRO A 203 -8.42 3.40 16.54
C PRO A 203 -8.00 3.16 15.09
N TYR A 204 -8.58 3.91 14.14
CA TYR A 204 -7.91 4.07 12.86
C TYR A 204 -6.61 4.84 13.11
N PRO A 205 -5.43 4.30 12.76
CA PRO A 205 -4.22 5.11 12.72
C PRO A 205 -4.37 6.12 11.59
N ALA A 206 -4.80 7.33 11.95
CA ALA A 206 -4.67 8.52 11.12
C ALA A 206 -3.18 8.88 11.05
N ASN A 207 -2.46 8.25 10.11
CA ASN A 207 -1.23 8.71 9.45
C ASN A 207 -0.39 7.49 9.00
N MET A 208 -0.84 6.81 7.95
CA MET A 208 0.11 6.16 7.05
C MET A 208 0.06 6.91 5.73
N SER A 209 0.94 7.91 5.62
CA SER A 209 1.34 8.45 4.33
C SER A 209 1.82 7.29 3.47
N MET A 210 1.02 6.92 2.46
CA MET A 210 1.39 5.89 1.48
C MET A 210 2.66 6.33 0.75
N PRO A 211 3.65 5.43 0.54
CA PRO A 211 4.70 5.65 -0.44
C PRO A 211 4.05 5.73 -1.82
N GLN A 212 4.13 6.91 -2.45
CA GLN A 212 3.72 7.09 -3.84
C GLN A 212 4.66 6.26 -4.75
N PRO A 213 4.14 5.64 -5.82
CA PRO A 213 4.99 4.94 -6.78
C PRO A 213 5.91 5.95 -7.47
N PHE A 214 7.22 5.77 -7.34
CA PHE A 214 8.20 6.50 -8.13
C PHE A 214 8.04 6.10 -9.60
N GLY A 215 7.33 6.91 -10.36
CA GLY A 215 7.34 6.86 -11.81
C GLY A 215 8.73 7.22 -12.31
N TYR A 216 9.44 6.25 -12.88
CA TYR A 216 10.67 6.50 -13.61
C TYR A 216 10.35 7.27 -14.88
N GLY A 217 10.50 8.60 -14.83
CA GLY A 217 10.51 9.46 -16.00
C GLY A 217 11.87 9.37 -16.68
N ASN A 218 11.88 8.86 -17.91
CA ASN A 218 13.03 8.91 -18.82
C ASN A 218 13.51 10.36 -19.02
N ARG A 219 14.80 10.60 -18.80
CA ARG A 219 15.60 11.60 -19.51
C ARG A 219 17.01 11.06 -19.72
#